data_AF-A0A845QAM8-F1
#
_entry.id   AF-A0A845QAM8-F1
#
_cell.length_a   1.000
_cell.length_b   1.000
_cell.length_c   1.000
_cell.angle_alpha   90.00
_cell.angle_beta   90.00
_cell.angle_gamma   90.00
#
_symmetry.space_group_name_H-M   'P 1'
#
loop_
_entity.id
_entity.type
_entity.pdbx_description
1 polymer ?
#
loop_
_entity_poly.entity_id
_entity_poly.type
_entity_poly.pdbx_seq_one_letter_code
_entity_poly.pdbx_strand_id
1 'polypeptide(L)'
;MYRNTWTWIGLAGLAISALVLFLASAYPDTLANEDAQMRLTYLVLLLVLVGSSVIVGWRQRAGLALKQALVWIAIGIVLVAAYSFRDEFRMLGHRLLGEVVPSAPLSYTPGQVALRASADGHFHVQALINGTNVRLLVDTGASGVALTASDARRLGIDPATLRFDRIYNTANGQVAGARVVLDEVTVGSLTVRDVAASVTQGDGLSQSLLGMSFLRELSAVQFDGDRLILRQ
;
A
#
# COMPACT_ATOMS: atom_id res chain seq x y z
N MET A 1 47.54 -20.82 37.33
CA MET A 1 46.48 -21.60 36.65
C MET A 1 46.24 -21.01 35.26
N TYR A 2 46.68 -21.70 34.21
CA TYR A 2 46.43 -21.28 32.82
C TYR A 2 44.94 -21.39 32.52
N ARG A 3 44.25 -20.26 32.38
CA ARG A 3 42.81 -20.22 32.15
C ARG A 3 42.56 -20.36 30.65
N ASN A 4 42.06 -21.52 30.25
CA ASN A 4 41.95 -21.95 28.86
C ASN A 4 40.84 -21.15 28.14
N THR A 5 41.22 -20.06 27.47
CA THR A 5 40.32 -19.19 26.68
C THR A 5 39.65 -19.91 25.51
N TRP A 6 40.23 -21.02 25.06
CA TRP A 6 39.75 -21.80 23.93
C TRP A 6 38.42 -22.51 24.20
N THR A 7 38.10 -22.87 25.44
CA THR A 7 36.84 -23.55 25.76
C THR A 7 35.63 -22.61 25.64
N TRP A 8 35.80 -21.35 26.00
CA TRP A 8 34.75 -20.34 25.93
C TRP A 8 34.49 -19.85 24.50
N ILE A 9 35.53 -19.74 23.69
CA ILE A 9 35.40 -19.48 22.25
C ILE A 9 34.67 -20.64 21.57
N GLY A 10 35.01 -21.88 21.95
CA GLY A 10 34.31 -23.08 21.48
C GLY A 10 32.82 -23.10 21.86
N LEU A 11 32.48 -22.75 23.10
CA LEU A 11 31.09 -22.68 23.57
C LEU A 11 30.28 -21.58 22.88
N ALA A 12 30.86 -20.40 22.66
CA ALA A 12 30.19 -19.33 21.94
C ALA A 12 29.93 -19.69 20.46
N GLY A 13 30.93 -20.30 19.80
CA GLY A 13 30.77 -20.81 18.44
C GLY A 13 29.69 -21.88 18.34
N LEU A 14 29.61 -22.79 19.33
CA LEU A 14 28.57 -23.82 19.42
C LEU A 14 27.18 -23.22 19.63
N ALA A 15 27.03 -22.23 20.49
CA ALA A 15 25.75 -21.57 20.74
C ALA A 15 25.24 -20.82 19.50
N ILE A 16 26.12 -20.14 18.77
CA ILE A 16 25.77 -19.47 17.51
C ILE A 16 25.38 -20.50 16.45
N SER A 17 26.14 -21.59 16.33
CA SER A 17 25.83 -22.65 15.37
C SER A 17 24.49 -23.33 15.67
N ALA A 18 24.20 -23.60 16.94
CA ALA A 18 22.92 -24.14 17.38
C ALA A 18 21.75 -23.16 17.11
N LEU A 19 21.96 -21.86 17.33
CA LEU A 19 20.96 -20.84 17.04
C LEU A 19 20.66 -20.71 15.55
N VAL A 20 21.70 -20.75 14.70
CA VAL A 20 21.54 -20.73 13.25
C VAL A 20 20.77 -21.96 12.77
N LEU A 21 21.11 -23.15 13.27
CA LEU A 21 20.40 -24.39 12.93
C LEU A 21 18.94 -24.38 13.41
N PHE A 22 18.67 -23.83 14.60
CA PHE A 22 17.31 -23.66 15.11
C PHE A 22 16.48 -22.69 14.27
N LEU A 23 17.06 -21.56 13.88
CA LEU A 23 16.38 -20.58 13.04
C LEU A 23 16.11 -21.13 11.63
N ALA A 24 17.06 -21.88 11.07
CA ALA A 24 16.90 -22.53 9.77
C ALA A 24 15.82 -23.62 9.77
N SER A 25 15.65 -24.35 10.88
CA SER A 25 14.61 -25.37 11.01
C SER A 25 13.24 -24.82 11.39
N ALA A 26 13.19 -23.75 12.18
CA ALA A 26 11.94 -23.11 12.62
C ALA A 26 11.29 -22.25 11.52
N TYR A 27 12.08 -21.73 10.57
CA TYR A 27 11.59 -20.81 9.53
C TYR A 27 12.09 -21.17 8.12
N PRO A 28 11.74 -22.36 7.59
CA PRO A 28 12.25 -22.85 6.30
C PRO A 28 11.90 -21.94 5.11
N ASP A 29 10.73 -21.30 5.13
CA ASP A 29 10.26 -20.43 4.04
C ASP A 29 11.06 -19.12 3.89
N THR A 30 11.79 -18.71 4.93
CA THR A 30 12.63 -17.50 4.88
C THR A 30 13.91 -17.68 4.06
N LEU A 31 14.31 -18.93 3.79
CA LEU A 31 15.48 -19.27 2.97
C LEU A 31 15.13 -19.44 1.48
N ALA A 32 13.85 -19.40 1.08
CA ALA A 32 13.45 -19.59 -0.31
C ALA A 32 13.50 -18.30 -1.18
N ASN A 33 13.52 -17.13 -0.54
CA ASN A 33 13.57 -15.82 -1.23
C ASN A 33 14.97 -15.20 -1.14
N GLU A 34 15.57 -14.83 -2.28
CA GLU A 34 16.91 -14.24 -2.36
C GLU A 34 17.04 -12.94 -1.53
N ASP A 35 15.99 -12.10 -1.51
CA ASP A 35 15.96 -10.87 -0.70
C ASP A 35 15.98 -11.15 0.80
N ALA A 36 15.33 -12.24 1.22
CA ALA A 36 15.31 -12.65 2.62
C ALA A 36 16.66 -13.24 3.03
N GLN A 37 17.32 -14.00 2.12
CA GLN A 37 18.66 -14.53 2.33
C GLN A 37 19.69 -13.40 2.51
N MET A 38 19.73 -12.41 1.61
CA MET A 38 20.69 -11.29 1.68
C MET A 38 20.57 -10.51 3.00
N ARG A 39 19.34 -10.31 3.48
CA ARG A 39 19.08 -9.59 4.73
C ARG A 39 19.43 -10.43 5.97
N LEU A 40 19.26 -11.74 5.91
CA LEU A 40 19.64 -12.67 6.97
C LEU A 40 21.16 -12.78 7.09
N THR A 41 21.88 -12.82 5.96
CA THR A 41 23.35 -12.78 5.92
C THR A 41 23.89 -11.51 6.59
N TYR A 42 23.31 -10.35 6.30
CA TYR A 42 23.70 -9.08 6.93
C TYR A 42 23.49 -9.09 8.46
N LEU A 43 22.33 -9.60 8.93
CA LEU A 43 22.03 -9.67 10.36
C LEU A 43 22.94 -10.65 11.10
N VAL A 44 23.27 -11.78 10.50
CA VAL A 44 24.21 -12.76 11.08
C VAL A 44 25.62 -12.19 11.15
N LEU A 45 26.11 -11.53 10.09
CA LEU A 45 27.42 -10.86 10.09
C LEU A 45 27.51 -9.77 11.16
N LEU A 46 26.44 -8.99 11.33
CA LEU A 46 26.36 -7.96 12.36
C LEU A 46 26.35 -8.56 13.78
N LEU A 47 25.64 -9.67 13.99
CA LEU A 47 25.63 -10.40 15.27
C LEU A 47 27.02 -10.95 15.63
N VAL A 48 27.74 -11.50 14.63
CA VAL A 48 29.12 -11.99 14.80
C VAL A 48 30.08 -10.83 15.09
N LEU A 49 29.97 -9.73 14.36
CA LEU A 49 30.80 -8.53 14.57
C LEU A 49 30.58 -7.96 15.99
N VAL A 50 29.33 -7.79 16.40
CA VAL A 50 28.98 -7.27 17.72
C VAL A 50 29.40 -8.23 18.82
N GLY A 51 29.10 -9.52 18.68
CA GLY A 51 29.47 -10.58 19.62
C GLY A 51 30.99 -10.71 19.81
N SER A 52 31.76 -10.55 18.73
CA SER A 52 33.22 -10.54 18.79
C SER A 52 33.79 -9.35 19.56
N SER A 53 33.12 -8.18 19.56
CA SER A 53 33.56 -7.01 20.35
C SER A 53 33.35 -7.18 21.85
N VAL A 54 32.31 -7.94 22.26
CA VAL A 54 32.01 -8.21 23.68
C VAL A 54 33.09 -9.11 24.32
N ILE A 55 33.68 -10.02 23.53
CA ILE A 55 34.74 -10.92 23.98
C ILE A 55 36.04 -10.16 24.26
N VAL A 56 36.32 -9.08 23.53
CA VAL A 56 37.56 -8.29 23.68
C VAL A 56 37.50 -7.37 24.91
N GLY A 57 36.31 -6.93 25.35
CA GLY A 57 36.14 -6.09 26.54
C GLY A 57 36.26 -6.82 27.89
N TRP A 58 36.44 -8.14 27.88
CA TRP A 58 36.23 -9.04 29.02
C TRP A 58 37.42 -9.16 29.99
N ARG A 59 38.14 -8.06 30.24
CA ARG A 59 39.40 -8.10 31.02
C ARG A 59 39.41 -7.45 32.41
N GLN A 60 38.44 -6.64 32.84
CA GLN A 60 38.65 -5.88 34.10
C GLN A 60 37.44 -5.73 35.07
N ARG A 61 36.16 -5.82 34.67
CA ARG A 61 35.03 -5.55 35.58
C ARG A 61 33.77 -6.38 35.29
N ALA A 62 33.54 -7.45 36.04
CA ALA A 62 32.37 -8.33 35.90
C ALA A 62 31.02 -7.58 35.99
N GLY A 63 30.94 -6.54 36.83
CA GLY A 63 29.75 -5.69 36.94
C GLY A 63 29.47 -4.81 35.72
N LEU A 64 30.50 -4.44 34.94
CA LEU A 64 30.29 -3.73 33.66
C LEU A 64 29.83 -4.68 32.56
N ALA A 65 30.35 -5.90 32.54
CA ALA A 65 29.97 -6.91 31.55
C ALA A 65 28.48 -7.29 31.67
N LEU A 66 27.95 -7.42 32.90
CA LEU A 66 26.53 -7.69 33.11
C LEU A 66 25.65 -6.54 32.61
N LYS A 67 26.05 -5.29 32.89
CA LYS A 67 25.33 -4.10 32.38
C LYS A 67 25.34 -4.05 30.85
N GLN A 68 26.47 -4.36 30.22
CA GLN A 68 26.57 -4.40 28.76
C GLN A 68 25.75 -5.52 28.13
N ALA A 69 25.72 -6.70 28.74
CA ALA A 69 24.87 -7.81 28.30
C ALA A 69 23.38 -7.43 28.37
N LEU A 70 22.94 -6.78 29.45
CA LEU A 70 21.57 -6.29 29.59
C LEU A 70 21.22 -5.22 28.55
N VAL A 71 22.15 -4.31 28.23
CA VAL A 71 21.96 -3.30 27.17
C VAL A 71 21.80 -3.97 25.80
N TRP A 72 22.62 -4.98 25.48
CA TRP A 72 22.50 -5.69 24.21
C TRP A 72 21.21 -6.52 24.10
N ILE A 73 20.77 -7.14 25.20
CA ILE A 73 19.46 -7.83 25.25
C ILE A 73 18.33 -6.82 25.04
N ALA A 74 18.38 -5.65 25.70
CA ALA A 74 17.39 -4.60 25.53
C ALA A 74 17.37 -4.08 24.08
N ILE A 75 18.53 -3.83 23.47
CA ILE A 75 18.64 -3.45 22.05
C ILE A 75 18.06 -4.54 21.15
N GLY A 76 18.36 -5.82 21.42
CA GLY A 76 17.80 -6.95 20.68
C GLY A 76 16.27 -7.00 20.77
N ILE A 77 15.70 -6.82 21.96
CA ILE A 77 14.25 -6.75 22.17
C ILE A 77 13.66 -5.57 21.40
N VAL A 78 14.27 -4.39 21.46
CA VAL A 78 13.82 -3.21 20.71
C VAL A 78 13.86 -3.44 19.20
N LEU A 79 14.93 -4.06 18.68
CA LEU A 79 15.05 -4.38 17.26
C LEU A 79 14.05 -5.43 16.81
N VAL A 80 13.80 -6.47 17.62
CA VAL A 80 12.78 -7.49 17.36
C VAL A 80 11.39 -6.86 17.39
N ALA A 81 11.10 -5.98 18.36
CA ALA A 81 9.85 -5.24 18.42
C ALA A 81 9.69 -4.32 17.19
N ALA A 82 10.70 -3.51 16.86
CA ALA A 82 10.70 -2.65 15.68
C ALA A 82 10.52 -3.44 14.37
N TYR A 83 11.10 -4.63 14.29
CA TYR A 83 10.91 -5.53 13.17
C TYR A 83 9.51 -6.17 13.14
N SER A 84 8.97 -6.57 14.30
CA SER A 84 7.63 -7.14 14.42
C SER A 84 6.56 -6.12 14.04
N PHE A 85 6.76 -4.85 14.40
CA PHE A 85 5.86 -3.74 14.08
C PHE A 85 6.20 -3.03 12.76
N ARG A 86 7.12 -3.58 11.95
CA ARG A 86 7.59 -2.94 10.70
C ARG A 86 6.46 -2.59 9.73
N ASP A 87 5.42 -3.42 9.67
CA ASP A 87 4.30 -3.22 8.77
C ASP A 87 3.31 -2.17 9.33
N GLU A 88 3.26 -1.97 10.64
CA GLU A 88 2.55 -0.87 11.30
C GLU A 88 3.29 0.48 11.15
N PHE A 89 4.62 0.49 11.21
CA PHE A 89 5.41 1.69 10.96
C PHE A 89 5.34 2.15 9.50
N ARG A 90 5.21 1.23 8.53
CA ARG A 90 4.91 1.57 7.12
C ARG A 90 3.57 2.31 6.98
N MET A 91 2.56 1.96 7.79
CA MET A 91 1.28 2.66 7.83
C MET A 91 1.39 4.08 8.43
N LEU A 92 2.32 4.32 9.35
CA LEU A 92 2.56 5.65 9.95
C LEU A 92 3.38 6.58 9.04
N GLY A 93 4.40 6.06 8.33
CA GLY A 93 5.21 6.85 7.40
C GLY A 93 4.41 7.39 6.20
N HIS A 94 3.42 6.64 5.72
CA HIS A 94 2.52 7.07 4.63
C HIS A 94 1.43 8.05 5.08
N ARG A 95 1.33 8.39 6.38
CA ARG A 95 0.46 9.45 6.88
C ARG A 95 1.16 10.81 6.92
N LEU A 96 2.47 10.85 7.13
CA LEU A 96 3.26 12.09 7.16
C LEU A 96 3.74 12.55 5.78
N LEU A 97 3.97 11.61 4.85
CA LEU A 97 4.40 11.92 3.47
C LEU A 97 3.24 12.00 2.47
N GLY A 98 2.06 11.49 2.83
CA GLY A 98 0.89 11.45 1.94
C GLY A 98 0.07 12.74 1.89
N GLU A 99 0.37 13.72 2.74
CA GLU A 99 -0.39 14.97 2.83
C GLU A 99 -0.10 15.95 1.68
N VAL A 100 0.95 15.69 0.87
CA VAL A 100 1.35 16.61 -0.21
C VAL A 100 0.76 16.22 -1.58
N VAL A 101 0.34 14.97 -1.81
CA VAL A 101 -0.32 14.58 -3.07
C VAL A 101 -1.38 13.47 -2.85
N PRO A 102 -2.63 13.84 -2.56
CA PRO A 102 -3.76 12.91 -2.58
C PRO A 102 -4.05 12.50 -4.05
N SER A 103 -4.29 11.19 -4.27
CA SER A 103 -4.81 10.61 -5.53
C SER A 103 -3.81 10.15 -6.62
N ALA A 104 -2.51 10.01 -6.34
CA ALA A 104 -1.61 9.34 -7.28
C ALA A 104 -1.72 7.80 -7.17
N PRO A 105 -1.92 7.06 -8.28
CA PRO A 105 -1.96 5.60 -8.26
C PRO A 105 -0.62 5.03 -7.73
N LEU A 106 -0.70 4.13 -6.76
CA LEU A 106 0.45 3.66 -5.96
C LEU A 106 1.28 2.54 -6.61
N SER A 107 0.98 2.11 -7.84
CA SER A 107 1.75 1.10 -8.56
C SER A 107 1.82 1.36 -10.07
N TYR A 108 3.03 1.34 -10.62
CA TYR A 108 3.36 1.45 -12.04
C TYR A 108 3.44 0.08 -12.74
N THR A 109 2.72 -0.93 -12.26
CA THR A 109 2.65 -2.20 -12.99
C THR A 109 1.71 -1.99 -14.19
N PRO A 110 2.15 -2.24 -15.44
CA PRO A 110 1.25 -2.17 -16.59
C PRO A 110 0.01 -3.04 -16.36
N GLY A 111 -1.18 -2.47 -16.61
CA GLY A 111 -2.45 -3.18 -16.41
C GLY A 111 -2.93 -3.29 -14.96
N GLN A 112 -2.25 -2.67 -13.99
CA GLN A 112 -2.72 -2.63 -12.60
C GLN A 112 -2.63 -1.22 -12.01
N VAL A 113 -3.69 -0.80 -11.32
CA VAL A 113 -3.74 0.45 -10.55
C VAL A 113 -4.14 0.13 -9.11
N ALA A 114 -3.41 0.69 -8.15
CA ALA A 114 -3.75 0.63 -6.74
C ALA A 114 -4.12 2.03 -6.24
N LEU A 115 -5.31 2.15 -5.69
CA LEU A 115 -5.84 3.36 -5.07
C LEU A 115 -5.87 3.17 -3.56
N ARG A 116 -5.65 4.25 -2.82
CA ARG A 116 -5.81 4.26 -1.37
C ARG A 116 -7.08 4.99 -0.99
N ALA A 117 -7.77 4.51 0.02
CA ALA A 117 -8.89 5.22 0.62
C ALA A 117 -8.41 6.59 1.13
N SER A 118 -9.22 7.60 0.85
CA SER A 118 -9.04 8.95 1.39
C SER A 118 -9.42 8.98 2.88
N ALA A 119 -9.19 10.11 3.54
CA ALA A 119 -9.51 10.29 4.96
C ALA A 119 -11.01 10.13 5.27
N ASP A 120 -11.87 10.32 4.26
CA ASP A 120 -13.32 10.09 4.31
C ASP A 120 -13.70 8.61 4.14
N GLY A 121 -12.72 7.71 4.01
CA GLY A 121 -12.95 6.27 3.79
C GLY A 121 -13.34 5.89 2.37
N HIS A 122 -13.40 6.86 1.44
CA HIS A 122 -13.82 6.63 0.07
C HIS A 122 -12.63 6.57 -0.90
N PHE A 123 -12.79 5.86 -2.01
CA PHE A 123 -11.75 5.76 -3.05
C PHE A 123 -11.97 6.82 -4.11
N HIS A 124 -11.03 7.75 -4.21
CA HIS A 124 -11.04 8.80 -5.23
C HIS A 124 -9.94 8.55 -6.26
N VAL A 125 -10.23 8.85 -7.52
CA VAL A 125 -9.29 8.66 -8.61
C VAL A 125 -9.29 9.83 -9.57
N GLN A 126 -8.10 10.18 -10.08
CA GLN A 126 -7.96 11.10 -11.19
C GLN A 126 -8.05 10.30 -12.48
N ALA A 127 -9.15 10.48 -13.22
CA ALA A 127 -9.34 9.89 -14.54
C ALA A 127 -9.06 10.93 -15.63
N LEU A 128 -8.48 10.48 -16.73
CA LEU A 128 -8.40 11.24 -17.97
C LEU A 128 -9.58 10.79 -18.84
N ILE A 129 -10.57 11.66 -19.03
CA ILE A 129 -11.76 11.38 -19.84
C ILE A 129 -11.70 12.27 -21.08
N ASN A 130 -11.68 11.67 -22.26
CA ASN A 130 -11.56 12.40 -23.53
C ASN A 130 -10.47 13.51 -23.50
N GLY A 131 -9.32 13.21 -22.90
CA GLY A 131 -8.20 14.16 -22.76
C GLY A 131 -8.31 15.18 -21.61
N THR A 132 -9.37 15.16 -20.80
CA THR A 132 -9.58 16.07 -19.67
C THR A 132 -9.50 15.34 -18.33
N ASN A 133 -8.72 15.89 -17.39
CA ASN A 133 -8.61 15.33 -16.04
C ASN A 133 -9.87 15.60 -15.20
N VAL A 134 -10.56 14.56 -14.79
CA VAL A 134 -11.74 14.60 -13.91
C VAL A 134 -11.51 13.75 -12.67
N ARG A 135 -11.79 14.30 -11.49
CA ARG A 135 -11.73 13.54 -10.24
C ARG A 135 -13.05 12.79 -10.06
N LEU A 136 -12.97 11.49 -9.86
CA LEU A 136 -14.11 10.61 -9.71
C LEU A 136 -14.06 9.90 -8.36
N LEU A 137 -15.22 9.74 -7.73
CA LEU A 137 -15.42 8.81 -6.63
C LEU A 137 -15.72 7.42 -7.20
N VAL A 138 -15.00 6.38 -6.77
CA VAL A 138 -15.32 5.00 -7.14
C VAL A 138 -16.60 4.56 -6.43
N ASP A 139 -17.61 4.18 -7.19
CA ASP A 139 -18.92 3.78 -6.68
C ASP A 139 -19.41 2.50 -7.39
N THR A 140 -19.34 1.36 -6.69
CA THR A 140 -19.83 0.07 -7.21
C THR A 140 -21.35 -0.04 -7.22
N GLY A 141 -22.06 0.86 -6.53
CA GLY A 141 -23.52 0.98 -6.55
C GLY A 141 -24.04 1.75 -7.77
N ALA A 142 -23.19 2.54 -8.42
CA ALA A 142 -23.55 3.25 -9.65
C ALA A 142 -23.51 2.30 -10.86
N SER A 143 -24.62 2.20 -11.59
CA SER A 143 -24.72 1.33 -12.78
C SER A 143 -23.83 1.77 -13.94
N GLY A 144 -23.44 3.04 -13.97
CA GLY A 144 -22.49 3.59 -14.94
C GLY A 144 -21.75 4.80 -14.40
N VAL A 145 -20.79 5.30 -15.16
CA VAL A 145 -20.11 6.58 -14.88
C VAL A 145 -21.16 7.69 -14.84
N ALA A 146 -21.17 8.48 -13.76
CA ALA A 146 -22.12 9.57 -13.60
C ALA A 146 -21.34 10.88 -13.45
N LEU A 147 -21.62 11.84 -14.33
CA LEU A 147 -20.95 13.13 -14.39
C LEU A 147 -21.84 14.21 -13.80
N THR A 148 -21.22 15.10 -13.03
CA THR A 148 -21.84 16.38 -12.68
C THR A 148 -22.01 17.26 -13.92
N ALA A 149 -22.96 18.19 -13.88
CA ALA A 149 -23.13 19.15 -14.97
C ALA A 149 -21.92 20.10 -15.16
N SER A 150 -21.10 20.30 -14.12
CA SER A 150 -19.85 21.05 -14.20
C SER A 150 -18.77 20.26 -14.92
N ASP A 151 -18.56 18.99 -14.58
CA ASP A 151 -17.57 18.15 -15.25
C ASP A 151 -17.94 17.83 -16.70
N ALA A 152 -19.23 17.61 -16.99
CA ALA A 152 -19.72 17.46 -18.36
C ALA A 152 -19.33 18.67 -19.24
N ARG A 153 -19.53 19.90 -18.73
CA ARG A 153 -19.11 21.13 -19.44
C ARG A 153 -17.60 21.19 -19.66
N ARG A 154 -16.81 20.78 -18.66
CA ARG A 154 -15.34 20.73 -18.79
C ARG A 154 -14.89 19.73 -19.86
N LEU A 155 -15.67 18.67 -20.07
CA LEU A 155 -15.48 17.67 -21.11
C LEU A 155 -15.99 18.11 -22.50
N GLY A 156 -16.51 19.33 -22.63
CA GLY A 156 -17.09 19.84 -23.88
C GLY A 156 -18.51 19.32 -24.17
N ILE A 157 -19.13 18.61 -23.22
CA ILE A 157 -20.52 18.19 -23.31
C ILE A 157 -21.39 19.34 -22.81
N ASP A 158 -22.19 19.95 -23.68
CA ASP A 158 -23.12 21.03 -23.31
C ASP A 158 -24.41 20.46 -22.69
N PRO A 159 -24.63 20.60 -21.36
CA PRO A 159 -25.82 20.08 -20.72
C PRO A 159 -27.12 20.71 -21.23
N ALA A 160 -27.09 21.94 -21.79
CA ALA A 160 -28.28 22.58 -22.32
C ALA A 160 -28.82 21.90 -23.59
N THR A 161 -27.99 21.13 -24.28
CA THR A 161 -28.38 20.37 -25.47
C THR A 161 -28.88 18.96 -25.13
N LEU A 162 -28.68 18.52 -23.88
CA LEU A 162 -29.01 17.17 -23.44
C LEU A 162 -30.50 17.02 -23.07
N ARG A 163 -31.05 15.83 -23.34
CA ARG A 163 -32.39 15.45 -22.90
C ARG A 163 -32.30 14.69 -21.57
N PHE A 164 -32.77 15.32 -20.50
CA PHE A 164 -32.83 14.73 -19.15
C PHE A 164 -34.11 13.90 -18.97
N ASP A 165 -34.25 12.84 -19.76
CA ASP A 165 -35.46 11.99 -19.79
C ASP A 165 -35.31 10.65 -19.05
N ARG A 166 -34.16 10.42 -18.40
CA ARG A 166 -33.92 9.26 -17.53
C ARG A 166 -33.96 9.67 -16.08
N ILE A 167 -34.54 8.82 -15.23
CA ILE A 167 -34.48 9.01 -13.78
C ILE A 167 -33.48 8.02 -13.19
N TYR A 168 -32.59 8.53 -12.35
CA TYR A 168 -31.59 7.76 -11.63
C TYR A 168 -31.85 7.84 -10.13
N ASN A 169 -31.69 6.71 -9.44
CA ASN A 169 -31.74 6.66 -7.98
C ASN A 169 -30.34 6.93 -7.42
N THR A 170 -30.23 7.94 -6.56
CA THR A 170 -28.99 8.30 -5.89
C THR A 170 -29.20 8.32 -4.38
N ALA A 171 -28.12 8.47 -3.62
CA ALA A 171 -28.19 8.66 -2.17
C ALA A 171 -29.03 9.89 -1.76
N ASN A 172 -29.09 10.91 -2.61
CA ASN A 172 -29.86 12.14 -2.38
C ASN A 172 -31.30 12.05 -2.91
N GLY A 173 -31.73 10.86 -3.38
CA GLY A 173 -33.04 10.64 -3.98
C GLY A 173 -32.99 10.51 -5.49
N GLN A 174 -34.14 10.69 -6.14
CA GLN A 174 -34.27 10.57 -7.59
C GLN A 174 -33.79 11.85 -8.28
N VAL A 175 -32.95 11.70 -9.31
CA VAL A 175 -32.47 12.80 -10.15
C VAL A 175 -32.69 12.48 -11.62
N ALA A 176 -33.12 13.48 -12.39
CA ALA A 176 -33.14 13.38 -13.83
C ALA A 176 -31.71 13.43 -14.40
N GLY A 177 -31.41 12.55 -15.35
CA GLY A 177 -30.12 12.45 -16.01
C GLY A 177 -30.27 12.28 -17.52
N ALA A 178 -29.24 12.68 -18.24
CA ALA A 178 -29.12 12.47 -19.68
C ALA A 178 -28.05 11.43 -19.95
N ARG A 179 -28.31 10.49 -20.87
CA ARG A 179 -27.31 9.49 -21.26
C ARG A 179 -26.31 10.09 -22.23
N VAL A 180 -25.03 9.80 -22.00
CA VAL A 180 -23.92 10.13 -22.89
C VAL A 180 -22.99 8.93 -23.03
N VAL A 181 -22.10 8.97 -24.01
CA VAL A 181 -21.02 7.97 -24.17
C VAL A 181 -19.71 8.74 -24.13
N LEU A 182 -18.75 8.21 -23.38
CA LEU A 182 -17.39 8.74 -23.29
C LEU A 182 -16.50 7.90 -24.20
N ASP A 183 -15.81 8.55 -25.13
CA ASP A 183 -14.98 7.86 -26.13
C ASP A 183 -13.84 7.07 -25.46
N GLU A 184 -13.22 7.67 -24.43
CA GLU A 184 -12.12 7.06 -23.68
C GLU A 184 -12.12 7.55 -22.23
N VAL A 185 -12.00 6.59 -21.30
CA VAL A 185 -11.74 6.83 -19.88
C VAL A 185 -10.46 6.09 -19.51
N THR A 186 -9.45 6.84 -19.07
CA THR A 186 -8.17 6.31 -18.62
C THR A 186 -7.98 6.58 -17.14
N VAL A 187 -7.65 5.54 -16.38
CA VAL A 187 -7.30 5.58 -14.96
C VAL A 187 -5.92 4.96 -14.80
N GLY A 188 -4.90 5.79 -14.55
CA GLY A 188 -3.51 5.32 -14.51
C GLY A 188 -3.11 4.63 -15.82
N SER A 189 -2.81 3.32 -15.77
CA SER A 189 -2.49 2.49 -16.93
C SER A 189 -3.70 1.78 -17.55
N LEU A 190 -4.89 1.90 -16.96
CA LEU A 190 -6.11 1.22 -17.39
C LEU A 190 -6.88 2.13 -18.34
N THR A 191 -7.23 1.64 -19.53
CA THR A 191 -7.98 2.43 -20.52
C THR A 191 -9.18 1.65 -21.02
N VAL A 192 -10.35 2.26 -20.95
CA VAL A 192 -11.62 1.72 -21.43
C VAL A 192 -12.22 2.69 -22.43
N ARG A 193 -12.73 2.18 -23.55
CA ARG A 193 -13.36 2.96 -24.63
C ARG A 193 -14.87 2.76 -24.63
N ASP A 194 -15.59 3.70 -25.27
CA ASP A 194 -17.04 3.62 -25.47
C ASP A 194 -17.83 3.44 -24.16
N VAL A 195 -17.41 4.17 -23.12
CA VAL A 195 -17.93 4.01 -21.76
C VAL A 195 -19.29 4.69 -21.64
N ALA A 196 -20.32 3.89 -21.35
CA ALA A 196 -21.65 4.41 -21.07
C ALA A 196 -21.63 5.29 -19.81
N ALA A 197 -22.14 6.52 -19.93
CA ALA A 197 -22.20 7.48 -18.83
C ALA A 197 -23.54 8.23 -18.79
N SER A 198 -23.74 8.98 -17.72
CA SER A 198 -24.85 9.91 -17.59
C SER A 198 -24.39 11.26 -17.06
N VAL A 199 -25.11 12.32 -17.41
CA VAL A 199 -24.95 13.65 -16.83
C VAL A 199 -26.19 13.94 -15.98
N THR A 200 -26.02 14.30 -14.71
CA THR A 200 -27.16 14.64 -13.84
C THR A 200 -27.61 16.09 -14.04
N GLN A 201 -28.91 16.32 -13.93
CA GLN A 201 -29.48 17.66 -13.97
C GLN A 201 -29.20 18.42 -12.67
N GLY A 202 -28.72 19.66 -12.78
CA GLY A 202 -28.43 20.51 -11.62
C GLY A 202 -27.42 19.88 -10.66
N ASP A 203 -27.69 20.00 -9.35
CA ASP A 203 -26.81 19.57 -8.26
C ASP A 203 -27.15 18.16 -7.71
N GLY A 204 -27.73 17.29 -8.54
CA GLY A 204 -28.13 15.95 -8.11
C GLY A 204 -26.97 15.01 -7.72
N LEU A 205 -25.73 15.39 -8.06
CA LEU A 205 -24.50 14.75 -7.59
C LEU A 205 -23.54 15.82 -7.07
N SER A 206 -22.96 15.58 -5.89
CA SER A 206 -21.91 16.45 -5.33
C SER A 206 -20.57 16.28 -6.04
N GLN A 207 -20.31 15.09 -6.60
CA GLN A 207 -19.11 14.76 -7.35
C GLN A 207 -19.40 13.69 -8.40
N SER A 208 -18.57 13.64 -9.44
CA SER A 208 -18.67 12.64 -10.50
C SER A 208 -18.26 11.25 -9.97
N LEU A 209 -18.89 10.21 -10.48
CA LEU A 209 -18.78 8.83 -10.02
C LEU A 209 -18.18 7.94 -11.10
N LEU A 210 -17.24 7.07 -10.72
CA LEU A 210 -16.73 5.97 -11.54
C LEU A 210 -17.53 4.71 -11.22
N GLY A 211 -18.52 4.41 -12.07
CA GLY A 211 -19.45 3.31 -11.87
C GLY A 211 -19.15 2.03 -12.66
N MET A 212 -20.12 1.12 -12.64
CA MET A 212 -19.99 -0.23 -13.18
C MET A 212 -19.78 -0.32 -14.70
N SER A 213 -20.14 0.70 -15.49
CA SER A 213 -19.84 0.72 -16.92
C SER A 213 -18.35 0.82 -17.25
N PHE A 214 -17.53 1.29 -16.30
CA PHE A 214 -16.07 1.21 -16.39
C PHE A 214 -15.55 -0.02 -15.63
N LEU A 215 -16.03 -0.23 -14.39
CA LEU A 215 -15.48 -1.25 -13.50
C LEU A 215 -15.67 -2.69 -14.01
N ARG A 216 -16.70 -2.95 -14.83
CA ARG A 216 -16.95 -4.29 -15.40
C ARG A 216 -16.04 -4.66 -16.57
N GLU A 217 -15.40 -3.68 -17.19
CA GLU A 217 -14.44 -3.89 -18.29
C GLU A 217 -13.05 -4.29 -17.76
N LEU A 218 -12.87 -4.25 -16.43
CA LEU A 218 -11.66 -4.66 -15.74
C LEU A 218 -11.72 -6.16 -15.44
N SER A 219 -10.58 -6.84 -15.52
CA SER A 219 -10.45 -8.26 -15.14
C SER A 219 -10.55 -8.48 -13.62
N ALA A 220 -10.19 -7.49 -12.81
CA ALA A 220 -10.39 -7.55 -11.36
C ALA A 220 -10.60 -6.18 -10.71
N VAL A 221 -11.52 -6.17 -9.72
CA VAL A 221 -11.77 -5.06 -8.80
C VAL A 221 -11.73 -5.64 -7.38
N GLN A 222 -10.65 -5.39 -6.64
CA GLN A 222 -10.41 -6.00 -5.34
C GLN A 222 -10.23 -4.93 -4.25
N PHE A 223 -11.01 -5.06 -3.18
CA PHE A 223 -10.82 -4.28 -1.95
C PHE A 223 -9.91 -5.06 -1.00
N ASP A 224 -8.82 -4.42 -0.56
CA ASP A 224 -7.82 -4.98 0.37
C ASP A 224 -7.52 -3.94 1.45
N GLY A 225 -8.26 -4.01 2.56
CA GLY A 225 -8.14 -3.04 3.66
C GLY A 225 -8.44 -1.60 3.22
N ASP A 226 -7.43 -0.72 3.30
CA ASP A 226 -7.51 0.67 2.86
C ASP A 226 -7.15 0.87 1.37
N ARG A 227 -7.07 -0.22 0.59
CA ARG A 227 -6.68 -0.22 -0.82
C ARG A 227 -7.75 -0.77 -1.73
N LEU A 228 -7.83 -0.19 -2.92
CA LEU A 228 -8.61 -0.68 -4.05
C LEU A 228 -7.64 -1.00 -5.18
N ILE A 229 -7.63 -2.26 -5.61
CA ILE A 229 -6.77 -2.76 -6.67
C ILE A 229 -7.65 -3.00 -7.90
N LEU A 230 -7.30 -2.34 -9.00
CA LEU A 230 -7.94 -2.43 -10.30
C LEU A 230 -6.98 -3.10 -11.27
N ARG A 231 -7.45 -4.08 -12.04
CA ARG A 231 -6.66 -4.78 -13.07
C ARG A 231 -7.40 -4.88 -14.38
N GLN A 232 -6.70 -4.66 -15.49
CA GLN A 232 -7.22 -4.85 -16.84
C GLN A 232 -6.74 -6.21 -17.36
#